data_AF-I0YTF7-F1
#
_entry.id   AF-I0YTF7-F1
#
_cell.length_a   1.000
_cell.length_b   1.000
_cell.length_c   1.000
_cell.angle_alpha   90.00
_cell.angle_beta   90.00
_cell.angle_gamma   90.00
#
_symmetry.space_group_name_H-M   'P 1'
#
loop_
_entity.id
_entity.type
_entity.pdbx_description
1 polymer ?
#
loop_
_entity_poly.entity_id
_entity_poly.type
_entity_poly.pdbx_seq_one_letter_code
_entity_poly.pdbx_strand_id
1 'polypeptide(L)'
;MIFMPDAPSAVPQRDSVGTAEDVDLLRGSASAQVAALPSEQAANGDEMPEWWNPSPALHVSLYYKQEAEKNARAILKEVEDAKLAGYDYPIASLIALRQVCGEAGVTVRPRTASGRDAMLRAGAEAAVDAAMQQSGAQLGGMAPSTFVTGLARDLEVPEEKAANIALAVIAAKARGALIDACAAYRENDSQEALYQLLRIAGLLESLPLPPRSPQADMVAASISQRATLQEREAIFMTYGRMEPSTADRVAEMLGFDPALVLPQLHEALEKTSQSTEST
;
A
#
# COMPACT_ATOMS: atom_id res chain seq x y z
N MET A 1 32.89 47.16 -43.42
CA MET A 1 33.21 48.58 -43.15
C MET A 1 31.91 49.23 -42.69
N ILE A 2 31.67 49.22 -41.37
CA ILE A 2 31.91 50.34 -40.42
C ILE A 2 31.04 51.55 -40.78
N PHE A 3 30.04 51.87 -39.95
CA PHE A 3 29.96 53.13 -39.18
C PHE A 3 28.63 53.22 -38.39
N MET A 4 28.68 52.94 -37.09
CA MET A 4 28.15 53.85 -36.05
C MET A 4 29.25 54.91 -35.82
N PRO A 5 28.98 56.18 -35.41
CA PRO A 5 28.23 56.62 -34.21
C PRO A 5 27.33 57.86 -34.52
N ASP A 6 26.62 58.58 -33.66
CA ASP A 6 26.83 59.07 -32.29
C ASP A 6 25.48 59.55 -31.69
N ALA A 7 25.34 59.51 -30.37
CA ALA A 7 24.45 60.38 -29.58
C ALA A 7 25.36 61.40 -28.85
N PRO A 8 24.93 62.60 -28.36
CA PRO A 8 24.07 62.67 -27.17
C PRO A 8 23.28 63.99 -26.91
N SER A 9 22.55 64.00 -25.78
CA SER A 9 22.14 65.15 -24.91
C SER A 9 20.85 65.91 -25.30
N ALA A 10 19.88 66.19 -24.40
CA ALA A 10 19.99 66.52 -22.97
C ALA A 10 18.74 66.18 -22.11
N VAL A 11 18.96 65.44 -21.00
CA VAL A 11 18.69 65.68 -19.54
C VAL A 11 17.70 66.83 -19.17
N PRO A 12 16.80 66.73 -18.14
CA PRO A 12 17.01 66.17 -16.77
C PRO A 12 15.91 65.21 -16.22
N GLN A 13 16.19 64.14 -15.45
CA GLN A 13 16.55 64.03 -14.00
C GLN A 13 15.69 64.90 -13.06
N ARG A 14 15.11 64.44 -11.94
CA ARG A 14 15.01 63.17 -11.22
C ARG A 14 13.97 63.43 -10.09
N ASP A 15 13.08 62.47 -9.78
CA ASP A 15 12.77 61.94 -8.43
C ASP A 15 11.25 61.68 -8.39
N SER A 16 10.64 60.66 -7.78
CA SER A 16 11.05 59.40 -7.16
C SER A 16 9.75 58.64 -6.83
N VAL A 17 9.83 57.30 -6.75
CA VAL A 17 8.88 56.37 -6.08
C VAL A 17 7.55 56.06 -6.79
N GLY A 18 7.36 54.78 -7.15
CA GLY A 18 6.10 54.21 -7.63
C GLY A 18 6.36 52.94 -8.43
N THR A 19 6.48 51.82 -7.73
CA THR A 19 6.76 50.48 -8.26
C THR A 19 5.65 49.94 -9.15
N ALA A 20 6.04 49.01 -10.02
CA ALA A 20 5.22 48.20 -10.92
C ALA A 20 3.95 47.63 -10.27
N GLU A 21 2.85 48.38 -10.38
CA GLU A 21 1.48 47.90 -10.19
C GLU A 21 0.69 48.37 -11.40
N ASP A 22 0.80 47.66 -12.54
CA ASP A 22 -0.20 47.77 -13.62
C ASP A 22 -0.14 46.63 -14.65
N VAL A 23 0.54 45.52 -14.35
CA VAL A 23 0.55 44.31 -15.20
C VAL A 23 0.25 43.04 -14.39
N ASP A 24 -0.49 43.16 -13.29
CA ASP A 24 -0.85 42.03 -12.42
C ASP A 24 -2.37 41.81 -12.27
N LEU A 25 -3.17 42.30 -13.23
CA LEU A 25 -4.64 42.24 -13.16
C LEU A 25 -5.31 41.22 -14.12
N LEU A 26 -4.54 40.36 -14.80
CA LEU A 26 -5.09 39.26 -15.62
C LEU A 26 -4.35 37.91 -15.47
N ARG A 27 -3.64 37.71 -14.36
CA ARG A 27 -3.06 36.41 -13.94
C ARG A 27 -3.43 36.11 -12.48
N GLY A 28 -4.72 36.18 -12.15
CA GLY A 28 -5.20 35.94 -10.79
C GLY A 28 -6.57 35.28 -10.77
N SER A 29 -6.64 34.01 -11.16
CA SER A 29 -7.81 33.14 -10.92
C SER A 29 -7.42 31.66 -10.95
N ALA A 30 -6.36 31.29 -10.23
CA ALA A 30 -6.02 29.91 -9.93
C ALA A 30 -5.09 29.86 -8.72
N SER A 31 -5.56 30.33 -7.56
CA SER A 31 -5.04 30.00 -6.22
C SER A 31 -5.83 30.75 -5.16
N ALA A 32 -6.02 30.10 -4.02
CA ALA A 32 -6.56 30.63 -2.76
C ALA A 32 -8.09 30.77 -2.64
N GLN A 33 -8.77 29.63 -2.53
CA GLN A 33 -9.72 29.39 -1.43
C GLN A 33 -9.61 27.93 -0.96
N VAL A 34 -8.52 27.59 -0.27
CA VAL A 34 -8.55 26.51 0.73
C VAL A 34 -8.94 27.20 2.04
N ALA A 35 -10.22 27.56 2.13
CA ALA A 35 -10.82 27.79 3.43
C ALA A 35 -10.90 26.42 4.11
N ALA A 36 -10.32 26.33 5.30
CA ALA A 36 -10.37 25.16 6.15
C ALA A 36 -11.82 24.72 6.35
N LEU A 37 -12.23 23.72 5.57
CA LEU A 37 -13.36 22.87 5.94
C LEU A 37 -12.90 22.06 7.16
N PRO A 38 -13.69 21.98 8.24
CA PRO A 38 -13.41 21.03 9.30
C PRO A 38 -13.44 19.64 8.66
N SER A 39 -12.32 18.94 8.73
CA SER A 39 -12.20 17.53 8.35
C SER A 39 -13.00 16.68 9.33
N GLU A 40 -14.31 16.70 9.20
CA GLU A 40 -15.25 15.90 9.98
C GLU A 40 -15.43 14.51 9.35
N GLN A 41 -14.31 13.92 8.90
CA GLN A 41 -14.18 12.53 8.45
C GLN A 41 -12.87 11.89 8.92
N ALA A 42 -12.14 12.53 9.84
CA ALA A 42 -11.07 11.88 10.60
C ALA A 42 -11.66 11.04 11.74
N ALA A 43 -12.43 10.00 11.41
CA ALA A 43 -12.99 9.08 12.38
C ALA A 43 -13.34 7.73 11.72
N ASN A 44 -12.31 6.96 11.36
CA ASN A 44 -12.34 5.49 11.35
C ASN A 44 -10.91 4.90 11.23
N GLY A 45 -9.93 5.58 11.83
CA GLY A 45 -8.54 5.09 11.91
C GLY A 45 -8.28 4.07 13.03
N ASP A 46 -9.31 3.73 13.82
CA ASP A 46 -9.21 2.90 15.03
C ASP A 46 -9.77 1.49 14.86
N GLU A 47 -10.42 1.18 13.73
CA GLU A 47 -10.98 -0.15 13.54
C GLU A 47 -9.91 -1.10 12.97
N MET A 48 -9.63 -2.14 13.74
CA MET A 48 -8.71 -3.20 13.35
C MET A 48 -9.18 -3.84 12.02
N PRO A 49 -8.29 -4.18 11.08
CA PRO A 49 -8.68 -4.84 9.85
C PRO A 49 -9.43 -6.15 10.12
N GLU A 50 -10.45 -6.47 9.31
CA GLU A 50 -11.28 -7.67 9.48
C GLU A 50 -10.47 -8.98 9.50
N TRP A 51 -9.36 -9.02 8.76
CA TRP A 51 -8.46 -10.17 8.69
C TRP A 51 -7.51 -10.28 9.90
N TRP A 52 -7.48 -9.28 10.78
CA TRP A 52 -6.62 -9.27 11.96
C TRP A 52 -7.17 -10.21 13.04
N ASN A 53 -6.71 -11.46 12.99
CA ASN A 53 -7.07 -12.49 13.94
C ASN A 53 -5.82 -13.03 14.66
N PRO A 54 -5.48 -12.56 15.86
CA PRO A 54 -4.33 -13.05 16.60
C PRO A 54 -4.55 -14.50 17.03
N SER A 55 -3.52 -15.34 16.90
CA SER A 55 -3.61 -16.75 17.32
C SER A 55 -3.97 -16.86 18.81
N PRO A 56 -4.80 -17.84 19.22
CA PRO A 56 -5.19 -18.01 20.61
C PRO A 56 -4.00 -18.38 21.50
N ALA A 57 -4.14 -18.20 22.82
CA ALA A 57 -3.13 -18.65 23.76
C ALA A 57 -3.17 -20.20 23.86
N LEU A 58 -2.02 -20.84 23.67
CA LEU A 58 -1.88 -22.28 23.86
C LEU A 58 -1.46 -22.61 25.29
N HIS A 59 -2.02 -23.69 25.82
CA HIS A 59 -1.61 -24.26 27.11
C HIS A 59 -0.68 -25.45 26.85
N VAL A 60 0.60 -25.26 27.14
CA VAL A 60 1.63 -26.31 27.04
C VAL A 60 2.30 -26.55 28.40
N SER A 61 2.99 -27.68 28.54
CA SER A 61 3.75 -27.97 29.77
C SER A 61 4.86 -26.94 30.00
N LEU A 62 5.18 -26.66 31.27
CA LEU A 62 6.24 -25.69 31.63
C LEU A 62 7.61 -26.09 31.06
N TYR A 63 7.92 -27.38 31.03
CA TYR A 63 9.18 -27.89 30.47
C TYR A 63 9.28 -27.57 28.97
N TYR A 64 8.23 -27.89 28.21
CA TYR A 64 8.20 -27.60 26.78
C TYR A 64 8.26 -26.09 26.50
N LYS A 65 7.57 -25.29 27.32
CA LYS A 65 7.60 -23.83 27.23
C LYS A 65 9.02 -23.27 27.40
N GLN A 66 9.77 -23.76 28.38
CA GLN A 66 11.15 -23.31 28.62
C GLN A 66 12.09 -23.66 27.48
N GLU A 67 11.95 -24.85 26.89
CA GLU A 67 12.80 -25.25 25.77
C GLU A 67 12.47 -24.45 24.50
N ALA A 68 11.17 -24.24 24.23
CA ALA A 68 10.73 -23.38 23.15
C ALA A 68 11.21 -21.93 23.33
N GLU A 69 11.21 -21.40 24.56
CA GLU A 69 11.71 -20.05 24.84
C GLU A 69 13.21 -19.92 24.55
N LYS A 70 14.03 -20.93 24.91
CA LYS A 70 15.46 -20.94 24.55
C LYS A 70 15.66 -20.97 23.04
N ASN A 71 14.90 -21.81 22.33
CA ASN A 71 14.98 -21.92 20.87
C ASN A 71 14.55 -20.62 20.19
N ALA A 72 13.45 -20.01 20.62
CA ALA A 72 12.97 -18.74 20.10
C ALA A 72 13.99 -17.61 20.32
N ARG A 73 14.63 -17.55 21.50
CA ARG A 73 15.71 -16.59 21.78
C ARG A 73 16.94 -16.82 20.91
N ALA A 74 17.29 -18.08 20.62
CA ALA A 74 18.40 -18.40 19.73
C ALA A 74 18.13 -17.94 18.29
N ILE A 75 16.92 -18.20 17.78
CA ILE A 75 16.49 -17.74 16.44
C ILE A 75 16.45 -16.21 16.38
N LEU A 76 15.90 -15.55 17.40
CA LEU A 76 15.89 -14.08 17.45
C LEU A 76 17.31 -13.51 17.39
N LYS A 77 18.26 -14.13 18.12
CA LYS A 77 19.65 -13.71 18.09
C LYS A 77 20.26 -13.86 16.70
N GLU A 78 19.98 -14.95 15.99
CA GLU A 78 20.43 -15.14 14.61
C GLU A 78 19.89 -14.04 13.67
N VAL A 79 18.61 -13.68 13.79
CA VAL A 79 17.98 -12.61 13.02
C VAL A 79 18.63 -11.25 13.31
N GLU A 80 18.94 -10.97 14.57
CA GLU A 80 19.62 -9.74 14.98
C GLU A 80 21.09 -9.71 14.50
N ASP A 81 21.81 -10.82 14.63
CA ASP A 81 23.21 -10.95 14.20
C ASP A 81 23.34 -10.81 12.69
N ALA A 82 22.39 -11.37 11.91
CA ALA A 82 22.32 -11.17 10.46
C ALA A 82 22.19 -9.68 10.10
N LYS A 83 21.34 -8.94 10.83
CA LYS A 83 21.19 -7.50 10.61
C LYS A 83 22.45 -6.71 10.97
N LEU A 84 23.13 -7.09 12.06
CA LEU A 84 24.41 -6.49 12.45
C LEU A 84 25.53 -6.75 11.44
N ALA A 85 25.49 -7.90 10.76
CA ALA A 85 26.39 -8.23 9.65
C ALA A 85 26.05 -7.50 8.33
N GLY A 86 25.01 -6.67 8.31
CA GLY A 86 24.62 -5.86 7.16
C GLY A 86 23.64 -6.52 6.19
N TYR A 87 23.11 -7.70 6.53
CA TYR A 87 22.11 -8.39 5.71
C TYR A 87 20.68 -7.93 6.07
N ASP A 88 19.72 -8.29 5.22
CA ASP A 88 18.31 -8.15 5.52
C ASP A 88 17.84 -9.23 6.50
N TYR A 89 16.66 -9.04 7.09
CA TYR A 89 16.11 -10.02 8.02
C TYR A 89 15.76 -11.31 7.29
N PRO A 90 16.36 -12.46 7.66
CA PRO A 90 16.12 -13.71 6.97
C PRO A 90 14.68 -14.19 7.20
N ILE A 91 13.89 -14.25 6.12
CA ILE A 91 12.47 -14.65 6.17
C ILE A 91 12.31 -16.07 6.72
N ALA A 92 13.20 -17.00 6.36
CA ALA A 92 13.19 -18.36 6.87
C ALA A 92 13.29 -18.41 8.41
N SER A 93 14.10 -17.53 9.00
CA SER A 93 14.26 -17.44 10.46
C SER A 93 13.05 -16.76 11.12
N LEU A 94 12.40 -15.80 10.46
CA LEU A 94 11.11 -15.24 10.94
C LEU A 94 9.98 -16.29 10.91
N ILE A 95 9.96 -17.16 9.89
CA ILE A 95 9.04 -18.31 9.81
C ILE A 95 9.33 -19.30 10.94
N ALA A 96 10.60 -19.69 11.14
CA ALA A 96 10.99 -20.59 12.21
C ALA A 96 10.65 -20.02 13.59
N LEU A 97 10.87 -18.71 13.80
CA LEU A 97 10.50 -18.01 15.02
C LEU A 97 8.98 -18.11 15.26
N ARG A 98 8.17 -17.81 14.24
CA ARG A 98 6.71 -17.90 14.31
C ARG A 98 6.23 -19.30 14.65
N GLN A 99 6.84 -20.34 14.09
CA GLN A 99 6.48 -21.74 14.36
C GLN A 99 6.76 -22.10 15.83
N VAL A 100 7.97 -21.83 16.32
CA VAL A 100 8.35 -22.13 17.72
C VAL A 100 7.50 -21.35 18.71
N CYS A 101 7.30 -20.05 18.47
CA CYS A 101 6.45 -19.21 19.32
C CYS A 101 4.98 -19.65 19.28
N GLY A 102 4.50 -20.05 18.10
CA GLY A 102 3.13 -20.50 17.87
C GLY A 102 2.81 -21.79 18.58
N GLU A 103 3.71 -22.78 18.55
CA GLU A 103 3.51 -24.10 19.18
C GLU A 103 3.51 -24.03 20.72
N ALA A 104 4.31 -23.14 21.31
CA ALA A 104 4.49 -23.07 22.75
C ALA A 104 3.81 -21.86 23.43
N GLY A 105 3.21 -20.95 22.64
CA GLY A 105 2.65 -19.70 23.16
C GLY A 105 3.70 -18.83 23.88
N VAL A 106 4.92 -18.81 23.36
CA VAL A 106 6.03 -17.99 23.88
C VAL A 106 6.18 -16.72 23.05
N THR A 107 6.69 -15.66 23.68
CA THR A 107 7.02 -14.41 23.01
C THR A 107 8.50 -14.11 23.22
N VAL A 108 9.07 -13.34 22.31
CA VAL A 108 10.44 -12.85 22.37
C VAL A 108 10.45 -11.34 22.20
N ARG A 109 11.40 -10.71 22.87
CA ARG A 109 11.55 -9.26 22.82
C ARG A 109 12.88 -8.91 22.14
N PRO A 110 12.83 -8.34 20.91
CA PRO A 110 14.03 -7.84 20.25
C PRO A 110 14.71 -6.74 21.07
N ARG A 111 16.02 -6.57 20.84
CA ARG A 111 16.88 -5.65 21.59
C ARG A 111 16.44 -4.19 21.47
N THR A 112 15.88 -3.80 20.33
CA THR A 112 15.44 -2.44 20.06
C THR A 112 14.01 -2.43 19.51
N ALA A 113 13.26 -1.36 19.83
CA ALA A 113 11.92 -1.18 19.28
C ALA A 113 11.96 -1.00 17.75
N SER A 114 12.97 -0.32 17.22
CA SER A 114 13.14 -0.14 15.77
C SER A 114 13.48 -1.47 15.06
N GLY A 115 14.32 -2.31 15.67
CA GLY A 115 14.63 -3.64 15.16
C GLY A 115 13.37 -4.52 15.12
N ARG A 116 12.60 -4.54 16.21
CA ARG A 116 11.31 -5.23 16.31
C ARG A 116 10.35 -4.80 15.20
N ASP A 117 10.12 -3.50 15.04
CA ASP A 117 9.19 -2.97 14.04
C ASP A 117 9.69 -3.28 12.60
N ALA A 118 11.01 -3.30 12.38
CA ALA A 118 11.59 -3.61 11.08
C ALA A 118 11.56 -5.12 10.75
N MET A 119 11.71 -6.01 11.74
CA MET A 119 11.47 -7.44 11.58
C MET A 119 10.01 -7.71 11.22
N LEU A 120 9.05 -7.07 11.91
CA LEU A 120 7.65 -7.20 11.57
C LEU A 120 7.37 -6.70 10.14
N ARG A 121 7.95 -5.56 9.73
CA ARG A 121 7.81 -5.06 8.37
C ARG A 121 8.33 -6.05 7.33
N ALA A 122 9.51 -6.63 7.54
CA ALA A 122 10.06 -7.65 6.64
C ALA A 122 9.17 -8.90 6.58
N GLY A 123 8.61 -9.33 7.71
CA GLY A 123 7.62 -10.41 7.75
C GLY A 123 6.33 -10.07 7.00
N ALA A 124 5.81 -8.85 7.17
CA ALA A 124 4.64 -8.37 6.45
C ALA A 124 4.88 -8.27 4.93
N GLU A 125 6.07 -7.84 4.51
CA GLU A 125 6.48 -7.83 3.11
C GLU A 125 6.47 -9.24 2.51
N ALA A 126 7.06 -10.22 3.21
CA ALA A 126 7.02 -11.61 2.79
C ALA A 126 5.58 -12.17 2.73
N ALA A 127 4.73 -11.77 3.68
CA ALA A 127 3.33 -12.19 3.70
C ALA A 127 2.54 -11.62 2.52
N VAL A 128 2.74 -10.33 2.21
CA VAL A 128 2.13 -9.69 1.05
C VAL A 128 2.66 -10.28 -0.26
N ASP A 129 3.95 -10.58 -0.34
CA ASP A 129 4.53 -11.23 -1.52
C ASP A 129 4.00 -12.66 -1.71
N ALA A 130 3.75 -13.39 -0.63
CA ALA A 130 3.08 -14.69 -0.67
C ALA A 130 1.61 -14.57 -1.08
N ALA A 131 0.88 -13.59 -0.54
CA ALA A 131 -0.51 -13.29 -0.92
C ALA A 131 -0.67 -12.94 -2.40
N MET A 132 0.28 -12.18 -2.95
CA MET A 132 0.30 -11.82 -4.37
C MET A 132 0.70 -12.97 -5.29
N GLN A 133 1.19 -14.09 -4.75
CA GLN A 133 1.44 -15.30 -5.54
C GLN A 133 0.18 -16.15 -5.59
N GLN A 134 -0.28 -16.48 -6.80
CA GLN A 134 -1.53 -17.22 -7.05
C GLN A 134 -1.56 -18.68 -6.56
N SER A 135 -0.50 -19.14 -5.90
CA SER A 135 -0.31 -20.55 -5.54
C SER A 135 -0.78 -20.90 -4.12
N GLY A 136 -1.58 -20.04 -3.47
CA GLY A 136 -1.91 -20.20 -2.05
C GLY A 136 -0.65 -20.29 -1.19
N ALA A 137 0.37 -19.48 -1.52
CA ALA A 137 1.68 -19.58 -0.91
C ALA A 137 1.60 -19.39 0.61
N GLN A 138 2.09 -20.38 1.34
CA GLN A 138 2.08 -20.41 2.79
C GLN A 138 3.46 -20.10 3.36
N LEU A 139 3.49 -19.34 4.44
CA LEU A 139 4.72 -19.02 5.17
C LEU A 139 4.94 -20.11 6.22
N GLY A 140 5.62 -21.19 5.82
CA GLY A 140 5.83 -22.35 6.70
C GLY A 140 4.54 -23.03 7.13
N GLY A 141 3.57 -23.16 6.22
CA GLY A 141 2.26 -23.76 6.49
C GLY A 141 1.17 -22.78 6.92
N MET A 142 1.50 -21.51 7.13
CA MET A 142 0.57 -20.49 7.63
C MET A 142 0.05 -19.58 6.51
N ALA A 143 -1.23 -19.21 6.58
CA ALA A 143 -1.81 -18.17 5.75
C ALA A 143 -1.15 -16.80 6.05
N PRO A 144 -1.07 -15.88 5.06
CA PRO A 144 -0.44 -14.57 5.22
C PRO A 144 -0.93 -13.78 6.44
N SER A 145 -2.25 -13.69 6.65
CA SER A 145 -2.86 -13.00 7.79
C SER A 145 -2.43 -13.61 9.13
N THR A 146 -2.55 -14.92 9.28
CA THR A 146 -2.13 -15.67 10.48
C THR A 146 -0.64 -15.51 10.78
N PHE A 147 0.19 -15.47 9.74
CA PHE A 147 1.62 -15.25 9.89
C PHE A 147 1.90 -13.86 10.45
N VAL A 148 1.30 -12.80 9.88
CA VAL A 148 1.53 -11.42 10.31
C VAL A 148 1.02 -11.17 11.73
N THR A 149 -0.21 -11.58 12.04
CA THR A 149 -0.80 -11.37 13.38
C THR A 149 -0.05 -12.14 14.45
N GLY A 150 0.35 -13.37 14.14
CA GLY A 150 1.16 -14.19 15.03
C GLY A 150 2.56 -13.63 15.22
N LEU A 151 3.25 -13.21 14.16
CA LEU A 151 4.58 -12.61 14.26
C LEU A 151 4.56 -11.32 15.08
N ALA A 152 3.53 -10.49 14.93
CA ALA A 152 3.35 -9.29 15.74
C ALA A 152 3.26 -9.61 17.24
N ARG A 153 2.49 -10.65 17.60
CA ARG A 153 2.38 -11.15 18.98
C ARG A 153 3.72 -11.70 19.46
N ASP A 154 4.38 -12.53 18.66
CA ASP A 154 5.62 -13.19 19.01
C ASP A 154 6.74 -12.20 19.28
N LEU A 155 6.76 -11.08 18.56
CA LEU A 155 7.71 -9.98 18.73
C LEU A 155 7.30 -8.93 19.79
N GLU A 156 6.14 -9.08 20.42
CA GLU A 156 5.56 -8.11 21.36
C GLU A 156 5.39 -6.71 20.75
N VAL A 157 4.91 -6.64 19.50
CA VAL A 157 4.50 -5.38 18.87
C VAL A 157 3.06 -5.07 19.30
N PRO A 158 2.75 -3.83 19.75
CA PRO A 158 1.36 -3.44 20.02
C PRO A 158 0.48 -3.65 18.79
N GLU A 159 -0.71 -4.21 18.97
CA GLU A 159 -1.56 -4.68 17.86
C GLU A 159 -1.90 -3.57 16.86
N GLU A 160 -2.38 -2.42 17.33
CA GLU A 160 -2.68 -1.25 16.48
C GLU A 160 -1.46 -0.81 15.65
N LYS A 161 -0.28 -0.82 16.27
CA LYS A 161 0.97 -0.47 15.58
C LYS A 161 1.34 -1.52 14.54
N ALA A 162 1.14 -2.78 14.86
CA ALA A 162 1.44 -3.89 13.97
C ALA A 162 0.51 -3.91 12.75
N ALA A 163 -0.79 -3.70 12.97
CA ALA A 163 -1.78 -3.55 11.91
C ALA A 163 -1.43 -2.37 10.99
N ASN A 164 -1.07 -1.22 11.55
CA ASN A 164 -0.64 -0.06 10.76
C ASN A 164 0.62 -0.32 9.92
N ILE A 165 1.61 -1.05 10.46
CA ILE A 165 2.79 -1.47 9.69
C ILE A 165 2.36 -2.39 8.53
N ALA A 166 1.51 -3.37 8.80
CA ALA A 166 1.04 -4.31 7.78
C ALA A 166 0.23 -3.59 6.68
N LEU A 167 -0.74 -2.75 7.05
CA LEU A 167 -1.53 -1.94 6.11
C LEU A 167 -0.67 -1.04 5.24
N ALA A 168 0.37 -0.42 5.81
CA ALA A 168 1.31 0.39 5.04
C ALA A 168 2.08 -0.44 3.98
N VAL A 169 2.47 -1.67 4.32
CA VAL A 169 3.12 -2.60 3.38
C VAL A 169 2.15 -3.04 2.28
N ILE A 170 0.93 -3.44 2.65
CA ILE A 170 -0.13 -3.83 1.72
C ILE A 170 -0.38 -2.70 0.71
N ALA A 171 -0.58 -1.48 1.19
CA ALA A 171 -0.81 -0.31 0.35
C ALA A 171 0.38 -0.01 -0.58
N ALA A 172 1.61 -0.12 -0.07
CA ALA A 172 2.81 0.10 -0.88
C ALA A 172 2.93 -0.90 -2.04
N LYS A 173 2.59 -2.18 -1.79
CA LYS A 173 2.64 -3.26 -2.78
C LYS A 173 1.48 -3.19 -3.78
N ALA A 174 0.27 -2.92 -3.30
CA ALA A 174 -0.91 -2.67 -4.14
C ALA A 174 -0.68 -1.50 -5.10
N ARG A 175 -0.14 -0.38 -4.58
CA ARG A 175 0.25 0.79 -5.39
C ARG A 175 1.25 0.43 -6.48
N GLY A 176 2.28 -0.36 -6.15
CA GLY A 176 3.27 -0.81 -7.13
C GLY A 176 2.61 -1.59 -8.27
N ALA A 177 1.83 -2.62 -7.92
CA ALA A 177 1.15 -3.45 -8.92
C ALA A 177 0.14 -2.67 -9.78
N LEU A 178 -0.60 -1.71 -9.20
CA LEU A 178 -1.52 -0.86 -9.97
C LEU A 178 -0.79 0.09 -10.92
N ILE A 179 0.35 0.66 -10.51
CA ILE A 179 1.19 1.49 -11.39
C ILE A 179 1.71 0.63 -12.55
N ASP A 180 2.21 -0.57 -12.26
CA ASP A 180 2.75 -1.49 -13.26
C ASP A 180 1.64 -1.96 -14.21
N ALA A 181 0.42 -2.22 -13.71
CA ALA A 181 -0.73 -2.55 -14.55
C ALA A 181 -1.09 -1.39 -15.51
N CYS A 182 -1.15 -0.15 -15.01
CA CYS A 182 -1.39 1.03 -15.85
C CYS A 182 -0.29 1.22 -16.90
N ALA A 183 0.98 0.98 -16.55
CA ALA A 183 2.10 1.05 -17.48
C ALA A 183 2.00 -0.03 -18.56
N ALA A 184 1.72 -1.27 -18.19
CA ALA A 184 1.51 -2.38 -19.12
C ALA A 184 0.35 -2.10 -20.10
N TYR A 185 -0.76 -1.53 -19.60
CA TYR A 185 -1.87 -1.11 -20.45
C TYR A 185 -1.44 -0.06 -21.49
N ARG A 186 -0.65 0.95 -21.08
CA ARG A 186 -0.10 1.97 -21.99
C ARG A 186 0.80 1.37 -23.06
N GLU A 187 1.54 0.33 -22.71
CA GLU A 187 2.44 -0.40 -23.62
C GLU A 187 1.70 -1.44 -24.49
N ASN A 188 0.39 -1.59 -24.31
CA ASN A 188 -0.44 -2.65 -24.93
C ASN A 188 0.00 -4.08 -24.55
N ASP A 189 0.68 -4.24 -23.41
CA ASP A 189 1.02 -5.54 -22.83
C ASP A 189 -0.14 -6.05 -21.96
N SER A 190 -1.10 -6.68 -22.63
CA SER A 190 -2.26 -7.28 -21.95
C SER A 190 -1.89 -8.40 -20.98
N GLN A 191 -0.80 -9.12 -21.22
CA GLN A 191 -0.40 -10.24 -20.38
C GLN A 191 0.17 -9.73 -19.05
N GLU A 192 1.05 -8.74 -19.10
CA GLU A 192 1.60 -8.12 -17.92
C GLU A 192 0.52 -7.37 -17.12
N ALA A 193 -0.40 -6.66 -17.79
CA ALA A 193 -1.53 -6.02 -17.13
C ALA A 193 -2.39 -7.03 -16.36
N LEU A 194 -2.76 -8.15 -16.99
CA LEU A 194 -3.52 -9.22 -16.33
C LEU A 194 -2.74 -9.87 -15.19
N TYR A 195 -1.44 -10.10 -15.37
CA TYR A 195 -0.58 -10.65 -14.33
C TYR A 195 -0.59 -9.76 -13.07
N GLN A 196 -0.41 -8.45 -13.22
CA GLN A 196 -0.45 -7.51 -12.11
C GLN A 196 -1.83 -7.45 -11.43
N LEU A 197 -2.91 -7.52 -12.21
CA LEU A 197 -4.26 -7.53 -11.66
C LEU A 197 -4.58 -8.80 -10.88
N LEU A 198 -4.08 -9.96 -11.32
CA LEU A 198 -4.23 -11.20 -10.58
C LEU A 198 -3.46 -11.17 -9.26
N ARG A 199 -2.28 -10.54 -9.23
CA ARG A 199 -1.55 -10.32 -7.97
C ARG A 199 -2.35 -9.45 -6.99
N ILE A 200 -3.05 -8.44 -7.49
CA ILE A 200 -3.93 -7.59 -6.67
C ILE A 200 -5.12 -8.39 -6.16
N ALA A 201 -5.71 -9.28 -6.97
CA ALA A 201 -6.79 -10.17 -6.53
C ALA A 201 -6.35 -11.06 -5.35
N GLY A 202 -5.22 -11.76 -5.46
CA GLY A 202 -4.70 -12.59 -4.35
C GLY A 202 -4.35 -11.78 -3.09
N LEU A 203 -3.88 -10.55 -3.25
CA LEU A 203 -3.66 -9.62 -2.14
C LEU A 203 -4.97 -9.29 -1.41
N LEU A 204 -6.01 -8.90 -2.16
CA LEU A 204 -7.29 -8.49 -1.57
C LEU A 204 -8.09 -9.66 -1.00
N GLU A 205 -7.89 -10.88 -1.49
CA GLU A 205 -8.52 -12.08 -0.92
C GLU A 205 -7.96 -12.39 0.48
N SER A 206 -6.66 -12.19 0.70
CA SER A 206 -5.97 -12.61 1.93
C SER A 206 -5.71 -11.48 2.93
N LEU A 207 -5.43 -10.27 2.43
CA LEU A 207 -5.05 -9.08 3.20
C LEU A 207 -5.71 -7.82 2.61
N PRO A 208 -7.07 -7.74 2.59
CA PRO A 208 -7.75 -6.58 2.06
C PRO A 208 -7.44 -5.30 2.85
N LEU A 209 -7.36 -4.17 2.14
CA LEU A 209 -7.37 -2.86 2.78
C LEU A 209 -8.78 -2.55 3.30
N PRO A 210 -8.92 -1.95 4.50
CA PRO A 210 -10.21 -1.50 4.99
C PRO A 210 -10.85 -0.48 4.04
N PRO A 211 -12.19 -0.46 3.94
CA PRO A 211 -12.89 0.40 3.00
C PRO A 211 -12.72 1.85 3.43
N ARG A 212 -12.52 2.76 2.47
CA ARG A 212 -12.31 4.19 2.74
C ARG A 212 -11.20 4.45 3.75
N SER A 213 -10.14 3.64 3.68
CA SER A 213 -8.99 3.78 4.58
C SER A 213 -8.02 4.86 4.10
N PRO A 214 -7.31 5.54 5.02
CA PRO A 214 -6.26 6.49 4.64
C PRO A 214 -5.21 5.89 3.70
N GLN A 215 -4.94 4.59 3.86
CA GLN A 215 -4.02 3.85 3.00
C GLN A 215 -4.55 3.73 1.58
N ALA A 216 -5.83 3.42 1.39
CA ALA A 216 -6.45 3.39 0.07
C ALA A 216 -6.42 4.77 -0.60
N ASP A 217 -6.71 5.85 0.15
CA ASP A 217 -6.62 7.23 -0.35
C ASP A 217 -5.19 7.60 -0.80
N MET A 218 -4.18 7.17 -0.04
CA MET A 218 -2.77 7.36 -0.43
C MET A 218 -2.41 6.62 -1.73
N VAL A 219 -2.93 5.40 -1.92
CA VAL A 219 -2.76 4.66 -3.17
C VAL A 219 -3.42 5.44 -4.31
N ALA A 220 -4.70 5.82 -4.15
CA ALA A 220 -5.48 6.57 -5.13
C ALA A 220 -4.79 7.87 -5.57
N ALA A 221 -4.31 8.66 -4.60
CA ALA A 221 -3.57 9.88 -4.87
C ALA A 221 -2.31 9.61 -5.71
N SER A 222 -1.56 8.55 -5.39
CA SER A 222 -0.36 8.17 -6.15
C SER A 222 -0.68 7.67 -7.56
N ILE A 223 -1.76 6.91 -7.75
CA ILE A 223 -2.16 6.43 -9.08
C ILE A 223 -2.60 7.61 -9.95
N SER A 224 -3.40 8.52 -9.38
CA SER A 224 -3.90 9.72 -10.08
C SER A 224 -2.79 10.63 -10.61
N GLN A 225 -1.61 10.62 -9.98
CA GLN A 225 -0.45 11.39 -10.44
C GLN A 225 0.33 10.73 -11.58
N ARG A 226 0.14 9.43 -11.82
CA ARG A 226 0.97 8.61 -12.73
C ARG A 226 0.20 7.98 -13.88
N ALA A 227 -1.12 7.92 -13.76
CA ALA A 227 -2.02 7.33 -14.75
C ALA A 227 -3.14 8.30 -15.15
N THR A 228 -3.53 8.26 -16.41
CA THR A 228 -4.65 9.06 -16.92
C THR A 228 -6.00 8.48 -16.48
N LEU A 229 -7.07 9.27 -16.58
CA LEU A 229 -8.43 8.78 -16.29
C LEU A 229 -8.76 7.53 -17.12
N GLN A 230 -8.47 7.58 -18.42
CA GLN A 230 -8.71 6.47 -19.36
C GLN A 230 -7.95 5.20 -18.98
N GLU A 231 -6.67 5.32 -18.58
CA GLU A 231 -5.87 4.18 -18.12
C GLU A 231 -6.51 3.53 -16.89
N ARG A 232 -6.91 4.33 -15.91
CA ARG A 232 -7.54 3.82 -14.68
C ARG A 232 -8.90 3.18 -14.93
N GLU A 233 -9.72 3.75 -15.81
CA GLU A 233 -11.01 3.18 -16.21
C GLU A 233 -10.80 1.82 -16.89
N ALA A 234 -9.83 1.72 -17.80
CA ALA A 234 -9.52 0.46 -18.47
C ALA A 234 -9.04 -0.62 -17.49
N ILE A 235 -8.17 -0.25 -16.53
CA ILE A 235 -7.70 -1.16 -15.48
C ILE A 235 -8.85 -1.58 -14.57
N PHE A 236 -9.71 -0.67 -14.15
CA PHE A 236 -10.89 -0.98 -13.34
C PHE A 236 -11.82 -1.98 -14.07
N MET A 237 -12.15 -1.71 -15.33
CA MET A 237 -13.03 -2.59 -16.10
C MET A 237 -12.41 -3.96 -16.36
N THR A 238 -11.09 -4.03 -16.56
CA THR A 238 -10.38 -5.30 -16.73
C THR A 238 -10.38 -6.10 -15.43
N TYR A 239 -10.08 -5.46 -14.30
CA TYR A 239 -10.11 -6.09 -12.98
C TYR A 239 -11.52 -6.58 -12.62
N GLY A 240 -12.52 -5.71 -12.74
CA GLY A 240 -13.89 -6.02 -12.34
C GLY A 240 -14.55 -7.13 -13.13
N ARG A 241 -14.08 -7.41 -14.36
CA ARG A 241 -14.48 -8.60 -15.13
C ARG A 241 -13.87 -9.89 -14.62
N MET A 242 -12.70 -9.79 -14.02
CA MET A 242 -11.93 -10.92 -13.52
C MET A 242 -12.34 -11.28 -12.11
N GLU A 243 -12.44 -10.28 -11.23
CA GLU A 243 -12.81 -10.43 -9.82
C GLU A 243 -13.84 -9.37 -9.41
N PRO A 244 -15.15 -9.60 -9.64
CA PRO A 244 -16.19 -8.64 -9.30
C PRO A 244 -16.34 -8.42 -7.79
N SER A 245 -15.99 -9.42 -6.97
CA SER A 245 -16.27 -9.43 -5.53
C SER A 245 -15.46 -8.40 -4.73
N THR A 246 -14.28 -8.03 -5.23
CA THR A 246 -13.36 -7.05 -4.61
C THR A 246 -13.16 -5.80 -5.47
N ALA A 247 -14.01 -5.62 -6.50
CA ALA A 247 -13.91 -4.50 -7.43
C ALA A 247 -14.16 -3.13 -6.76
N ASP A 248 -14.93 -3.09 -5.68
CA ASP A 248 -15.13 -1.89 -4.84
C ASP A 248 -13.80 -1.38 -4.28
N ARG A 249 -12.95 -2.28 -3.78
CA ARG A 249 -11.63 -1.91 -3.20
C ARG A 249 -10.66 -1.42 -4.25
N VAL A 250 -10.67 -2.03 -5.43
CA VAL A 250 -9.86 -1.56 -6.56
C VAL A 250 -10.35 -0.22 -7.09
N ALA A 251 -11.67 0.01 -7.12
CA ALA A 251 -12.23 1.32 -7.48
C ALA A 251 -11.69 2.42 -6.55
N GLU A 252 -11.73 2.20 -5.23
CA GLU A 252 -11.18 3.14 -4.26
C GLU A 252 -9.69 3.41 -4.50
N MET A 253 -8.87 2.36 -4.67
CA MET A 253 -7.42 2.50 -4.93
C MET A 253 -7.08 3.16 -6.27
N LEU A 254 -7.99 3.15 -7.24
CA LEU A 254 -7.86 3.87 -8.51
C LEU A 254 -8.37 5.32 -8.42
N GLY A 255 -8.98 5.71 -7.30
CA GLY A 255 -9.52 7.04 -7.06
C GLY A 255 -10.93 7.25 -7.63
N PHE A 256 -11.70 6.17 -7.76
CA PHE A 256 -13.11 6.23 -8.13
C PHE A 256 -14.02 6.13 -6.90
N ASP A 257 -15.22 6.68 -7.00
CA ASP A 257 -16.31 6.38 -6.07
C ASP A 257 -16.97 5.06 -6.50
N PRO A 258 -16.89 3.98 -5.67
CA PRO A 258 -17.50 2.69 -6.00
C PRO A 258 -18.99 2.80 -6.35
N ALA A 259 -19.73 3.73 -5.72
CA ALA A 259 -21.15 3.92 -5.97
C ALA A 259 -21.45 4.38 -7.41
N LEU A 260 -20.50 5.01 -8.08
CA LEU A 260 -20.65 5.53 -9.45
C LEU A 260 -20.17 4.54 -10.52
N VAL A 261 -19.12 3.76 -10.22
CA VAL A 261 -18.45 2.89 -11.21
C VAL A 261 -18.93 1.45 -11.19
N LEU A 262 -19.38 0.92 -10.04
CA LEU A 262 -19.90 -0.45 -9.96
C LEU A 262 -21.16 -0.69 -10.81
N PRO A 263 -22.13 0.23 -10.90
CA PRO A 263 -23.28 0.05 -11.80
C PRO A 263 -22.87 -0.08 -13.27
N GLN A 264 -21.85 0.66 -13.70
CA GLN A 264 -21.33 0.60 -15.07
C GLN A 264 -20.64 -0.74 -15.34
N LEU A 265 -19.91 -1.26 -14.36
CA LEU A 265 -19.32 -2.60 -14.42
C LEU A 265 -20.41 -3.67 -14.55
N HIS A 266 -21.46 -3.62 -13.72
CA HIS A 266 -22.57 -4.57 -13.80
C HIS A 266 -23.27 -4.53 -15.16
N GLU A 267 -23.58 -3.35 -15.69
CA GLU A 267 -24.17 -3.20 -17.02
C GLU A 267 -23.28 -3.81 -18.12
N ALA A 268 -21.96 -3.63 -18.03
CA ALA A 268 -21.02 -4.21 -18.97
C ALA A 268 -20.93 -5.74 -18.89
N LEU A 269 -21.05 -6.30 -17.68
CA LEU A 269 -21.09 -7.75 -17.46
C LEU A 269 -22.36 -8.36 -18.04
N GLU A 270 -23.53 -7.76 -17.79
CA GLU A 270 -24.82 -8.23 -18.31
C GLU A 270 -24.86 -8.24 -19.85
N LYS A 271 -24.36 -7.20 -20.50
CA LYS A 271 -24.26 -7.13 -21.98
C LYS A 271 -23.37 -8.25 -22.55
N THR A 272 -22.33 -8.63 -21.82
CA THR A 272 -21.42 -9.71 -22.23
C THR A 272 -22.14 -11.07 -22.16
N SER A 273 -22.88 -11.33 -21.08
CA SER A 273 -23.66 -12.56 -20.91
C SER A 273 -24.77 -12.74 -21.97
N GLN A 274 -25.49 -11.67 -22.31
CA GLN A 274 -26.55 -11.71 -23.34
C GLN A 274 -26.00 -11.97 -24.75
N SER A 275 -24.78 -11.52 -25.04
CA SER A 275 -24.13 -11.73 -26.34
C SER A 275 -23.67 -13.18 -26.54
N THR A 276 -23.29 -13.87 -25.46
CA THR A 276 -22.89 -15.29 -25.50
C THR A 276 -24.06 -16.27 -25.62
N GLU A 277 -25.28 -15.89 -25.24
CA GLU A 277 -26.47 -16.76 -25.36
C GLU A 277 -27.17 -16.66 -26.73
N SER A 278 -26.82 -15.68 -27.55
CA SER A 278 -27.46 -15.42 -28.86
C SER A 278 -26.70 -15.97 -30.07
N THR A 279 -25.66 -16.80 -29.84
CA THR A 279 -24.83 -17.43 -30.89
C THR A 279 -24.92 -18.94 -30.81
#